data_AF-A0A952RFE5-F1
#
_entry.id   AF-A0A952RFE5-F1
#
_cell.length_a   1.000
_cell.length_b   1.000
_cell.length_c   1.000
_cell.angle_alpha   90.00
_cell.angle_beta   90.00
_cell.angle_gamma   90.00
#
_symmetry.space_group_name_H-M   'P 1'
#
loop_
_entity.id
_entity.type
_entity.pdbx_description
1 polymer ?
#
loop_
_entity_poly.entity_id
_entity_poly.type
_entity_poly.pdbx_seq_one_letter_code
_entity_poly.pdbx_strand_id
1 'polypeptide(L)'
;MNAIEEARTLPARSLDFWFDYTCPYAYLGSTRAQAVADRMGVKLTWQPLLLGGVLKANGQPQNLFATRSAARVAYDAEDMKRWAKRLGVELSMPAGHPLRSVEALRATIATNVDPAVVAAFYRAYWIEGRAISSPDVIADVVTKAGYDAEAILAAIATDSIKDDLRARTDRAIALGVFGVPAWIVDGEHLYWGQDRIEQVEGVRRASTPAADAPKTGKVLEVFWDFSSPFAYLGTTQVDALAKRTGATVVWHPMLLGGLFKSLGGPDVPIATFSEAKQRWLLSDLERWARVWGVPYKWPSRFPTNSLKALRLYFALPAEHRDRYRAATFRAMWADDEDITDDAVLARCVGDERVAKAAFATIGDDEVKAALRESTNEAHARGVFGAPTFIVGDDLYWGQDRLDLVEDALVETRSDDRALRA
;
A
#
# COMPACT_ATOMS: atom_id res chain seq x y z
N MET A 1 22.02 -12.51 5.81
CA MET A 1 20.99 -11.57 5.34
C MET A 1 20.86 -10.48 6.40
N ASN A 2 21.02 -9.21 6.04
CA ASN A 2 20.70 -8.13 6.98
C ASN A 2 19.19 -8.09 7.14
N ALA A 3 18.69 -8.32 8.36
CA ALA A 3 17.27 -8.32 8.66
C ALA A 3 16.62 -6.98 8.25
N ILE A 4 15.37 -7.03 7.80
CA ILE A 4 14.59 -5.84 7.43
C ILE A 4 14.15 -5.02 8.65
N GLU A 5 14.43 -5.53 9.86
CA GLU A 5 14.21 -4.91 11.15
C GLU A 5 15.29 -5.40 12.10
N GLU A 6 15.85 -4.52 12.93
CA GLU A 6 16.97 -4.86 13.83
C GLU A 6 16.60 -5.96 14.83
N ALA A 7 15.34 -6.03 15.24
CA ALA A 7 14.84 -7.01 16.21
C ALA A 7 14.46 -8.37 15.60
N ARG A 8 14.46 -8.51 14.26
CA ARG A 8 14.00 -9.74 13.62
C ARG A 8 15.12 -10.79 13.53
N THR A 9 14.91 -11.93 14.18
CA THR A 9 15.78 -13.09 14.04
C THR A 9 15.53 -13.81 12.71
N LEU A 10 16.59 -14.23 12.03
CA LEU A 10 16.53 -15.03 10.79
C LEU A 10 17.28 -16.36 10.99
N PRO A 11 16.76 -17.50 10.51
CA PRO A 11 15.47 -17.67 9.83
C PRO A 11 14.29 -17.49 10.79
N ALA A 12 13.12 -17.14 10.22
CA ALA A 12 11.88 -17.09 10.98
C ALA A 12 11.49 -18.49 11.49
N ARG A 13 10.67 -18.54 12.54
CA ARG A 13 10.19 -19.76 13.19
C ARG A 13 8.72 -20.05 12.89
N SER A 14 7.91 -19.01 12.70
CA SER A 14 6.47 -19.17 12.40
C SER A 14 5.92 -18.04 11.55
N LEU A 15 4.84 -18.32 10.83
CA LEU A 15 4.06 -17.34 10.08
C LEU A 15 2.57 -17.53 10.36
N ASP A 16 1.92 -16.51 10.91
CA ASP A 16 0.48 -16.46 11.05
C ASP A 16 -0.12 -15.57 9.95
N PHE A 17 -1.16 -16.04 9.28
CA PHE A 17 -1.95 -15.27 8.31
C PHE A 17 -3.35 -15.01 8.85
N TRP A 18 -3.62 -13.75 9.19
CA TRP A 18 -4.87 -13.28 9.79
C TRP A 18 -5.81 -12.69 8.74
N PHE A 19 -7.06 -13.17 8.74
CA PHE A 19 -7.97 -12.87 7.64
C PHE A 19 -9.45 -12.84 8.04
N ASP A 20 -10.24 -12.17 7.20
CA ASP A 20 -11.70 -12.23 7.13
C ASP A 20 -12.09 -12.39 5.65
N TYR A 21 -13.09 -13.23 5.35
CA TYR A 21 -13.56 -13.48 3.99
C TYR A 21 -14.09 -12.24 3.28
N THR A 22 -14.51 -11.21 4.03
CA THR A 22 -15.01 -9.95 3.47
C THR A 22 -13.94 -9.05 2.88
N CYS A 23 -12.65 -9.31 3.08
CA CYS A 23 -11.60 -8.44 2.54
C CYS A 23 -11.05 -8.96 1.20
N PRO A 24 -11.13 -8.18 0.10
CA PRO A 24 -10.61 -8.61 -1.21
C PRO A 24 -9.09 -8.78 -1.17
N TYR A 25 -8.38 -7.91 -0.46
CA TYR A 25 -6.93 -8.03 -0.31
C TYR A 25 -6.55 -9.25 0.55
N ALA A 26 -7.41 -9.67 1.48
CA ALA A 26 -7.16 -10.90 2.25
C ALA A 26 -7.35 -12.14 1.39
N TYR A 27 -8.30 -12.12 0.45
CA TYR A 27 -8.39 -13.15 -0.59
C TYR A 27 -7.13 -13.18 -1.47
N LEU A 28 -6.67 -12.05 -1.98
CA LEU A 28 -5.43 -11.99 -2.76
C LEU A 28 -4.23 -12.49 -1.94
N GLY A 29 -4.13 -12.12 -0.67
CA GLY A 29 -3.11 -12.61 0.26
C GLY A 29 -3.20 -14.13 0.49
N SER A 30 -4.40 -14.69 0.63
CA SER A 30 -4.60 -16.12 0.90
C SER A 30 -4.11 -17.00 -0.26
N THR A 31 -4.25 -16.54 -1.50
CA THR A 31 -3.72 -17.26 -2.68
C THR A 31 -2.20 -17.43 -2.69
N ARG A 32 -1.49 -16.62 -1.89
CA ARG A 32 -0.01 -16.62 -1.82
C ARG A 32 0.51 -17.19 -0.51
N ALA A 33 -0.32 -17.28 0.53
CA ALA A 33 0.12 -17.50 1.91
C ALA A 33 0.95 -18.77 2.10
N GLN A 34 0.51 -19.90 1.51
CA GLN A 34 1.26 -21.16 1.59
C GLN A 34 2.62 -21.06 0.90
N ALA A 35 2.66 -20.50 -0.32
CA ALA A 35 3.92 -20.34 -1.05
C ALA A 35 4.91 -19.41 -0.35
N VAL A 36 4.42 -18.38 0.36
CA VAL A 36 5.26 -17.51 1.21
C VAL A 36 5.86 -18.31 2.36
N ALA A 37 5.04 -19.10 3.07
CA ALA A 37 5.50 -19.93 4.17
C ALA A 37 6.54 -20.97 3.71
N ASP A 38 6.31 -21.60 2.55
CA ASP A 38 7.23 -22.58 1.94
C ASP A 38 8.58 -21.93 1.59
N ARG A 39 8.59 -20.74 0.98
CA ARG A 39 9.83 -19.98 0.69
C ARG A 39 10.59 -19.61 1.96
N MET A 40 9.88 -19.30 3.04
CA MET A 40 10.46 -18.98 4.34
C MET A 40 10.92 -20.24 5.10
N GLY A 41 10.48 -21.44 4.70
CA GLY A 41 10.75 -22.69 5.42
C GLY A 41 10.05 -22.78 6.78
N VAL A 42 8.89 -22.13 6.94
CA VAL A 42 8.14 -22.07 8.21
C VAL A 42 6.75 -22.66 8.07
N LYS A 43 6.18 -23.11 9.19
CA LYS A 43 4.77 -23.52 9.24
C LYS A 43 3.86 -22.30 9.14
N LEU A 44 2.89 -22.35 8.23
CA LEU A 44 1.78 -21.41 8.15
C LEU A 44 0.69 -21.77 9.17
N THR A 45 0.20 -20.76 9.90
CA THR A 45 -1.02 -20.86 10.70
C THR A 45 -2.07 -19.91 10.15
N TRP A 46 -3.21 -20.45 9.72
CA TRP A 46 -4.37 -19.68 9.30
C TRP A 46 -5.11 -19.17 10.54
N GLN A 47 -5.41 -17.87 10.59
CA GLN A 47 -6.03 -17.23 11.74
C GLN A 47 -7.30 -16.45 11.32
N PRO A 48 -8.49 -17.08 11.37
CA PRO A 48 -9.73 -16.37 11.11
C PRO A 48 -9.99 -15.36 12.23
N LEU A 49 -10.33 -14.13 11.86
CA LEU A 49 -10.78 -13.07 12.77
C LEU A 49 -12.03 -12.40 12.22
N LEU A 50 -12.77 -11.70 13.08
CA LEU A 50 -13.89 -10.87 12.64
C LEU A 50 -13.41 -9.43 12.38
N LEU A 51 -13.32 -9.04 11.11
CA LEU A 51 -12.81 -7.72 10.71
C LEU A 51 -13.64 -6.59 11.32
N GLY A 52 -14.97 -6.74 11.38
CA GLY A 52 -15.83 -5.75 12.01
C GLY A 52 -15.50 -5.51 13.49
N GLY A 53 -15.06 -6.54 14.22
CA GLY A 53 -14.57 -6.41 15.60
C GLY A 53 -13.27 -5.61 15.68
N VAL A 54 -12.31 -5.90 14.80
CA VAL A 54 -11.04 -5.17 14.67
C VAL A 54 -11.27 -3.69 14.34
N LEU A 55 -12.13 -3.39 13.35
CA LEU A 55 -12.46 -2.01 12.95
C LEU A 55 -13.09 -1.23 14.11
N LYS A 56 -14.06 -1.85 14.81
CA LYS A 56 -14.72 -1.24 15.98
C LYS A 56 -13.72 -0.91 17.08
N ALA A 57 -12.83 -1.84 17.43
CA ALA A 57 -11.82 -1.64 18.47
C ALA A 57 -10.84 -0.51 18.13
N ASN A 58 -10.62 -0.25 16.83
CA ASN A 58 -9.75 0.81 16.33
C ASN A 58 -10.50 2.11 16.02
N GLY A 59 -11.79 2.24 16.40
CA GLY A 59 -12.59 3.44 16.14
C GLY A 59 -12.88 3.69 14.65
N GLN A 60 -12.76 2.67 13.80
CA GLN A 60 -12.98 2.77 12.36
C GLN A 60 -14.43 2.44 11.98
N PRO A 61 -14.97 3.08 10.93
CA PRO A 61 -16.30 2.77 10.44
C PRO A 61 -16.33 1.35 9.85
N GLN A 62 -17.45 0.65 10.04
CA GLN A 62 -17.65 -0.71 9.53
C GLN A 62 -17.65 -0.79 8.00
N ASN A 63 -18.10 0.29 7.34
CA ASN A 63 -18.01 0.45 5.89
C ASN A 63 -16.98 1.53 5.56
N LEU A 64 -15.73 1.11 5.36
CA LEU A 64 -14.63 2.02 5.03
C LEU A 64 -14.87 2.78 3.70
N PHE A 65 -15.53 2.15 2.72
CA PHE A 65 -15.80 2.76 1.41
C PHE A 65 -16.76 3.96 1.51
N ALA A 66 -17.70 3.92 2.44
CA ALA A 66 -18.66 5.02 2.65
C ALA A 66 -18.02 6.32 3.16
N THR A 67 -16.75 6.27 3.60
CA THR A 67 -16.03 7.43 4.15
C THR A 67 -14.95 7.99 3.22
N ARG A 68 -14.82 7.42 2.01
CA ARG A 68 -13.77 7.79 1.04
C ARG A 68 -14.31 8.74 -0.02
N SER A 69 -13.43 9.58 -0.58
CA SER A 69 -13.76 10.43 -1.72
C SER A 69 -14.07 9.59 -2.97
N ALA A 70 -14.82 10.14 -3.92
CA ALA A 70 -15.16 9.45 -5.17
C ALA A 70 -13.91 9.01 -5.95
N ALA A 71 -12.89 9.88 -6.03
CA ALA A 71 -11.60 9.55 -6.67
C ALA A 71 -10.92 8.35 -6.00
N ARG A 72 -10.95 8.28 -4.67
CA ARG A 72 -10.37 7.17 -3.92
C ARG A 72 -11.14 5.87 -4.12
N VAL A 73 -12.47 5.92 -4.15
CA VAL A 73 -13.32 4.74 -4.39
C VAL A 73 -13.08 4.18 -5.79
N ALA A 74 -13.02 5.03 -6.81
CA ALA A 74 -12.70 4.62 -8.19
C ALA A 74 -11.31 3.97 -8.27
N TYR A 75 -10.31 4.59 -7.63
CA TYR A 75 -8.97 4.03 -7.54
C TYR A 75 -8.93 2.65 -6.88
N ASP A 76 -9.56 2.47 -5.71
CA ASP A 76 -9.49 1.21 -4.96
C ASP A 76 -10.10 0.04 -5.77
N ALA A 77 -11.11 0.30 -6.60
CA ALA A 77 -11.70 -0.71 -7.47
C ALA A 77 -10.73 -1.15 -8.59
N GLU A 78 -10.01 -0.23 -9.20
CA GLU A 78 -9.02 -0.53 -10.24
C GLU A 78 -7.74 -1.15 -9.64
N ASP A 79 -7.27 -0.69 -8.48
CA ASP A 79 -6.12 -1.26 -7.76
C ASP A 79 -6.36 -2.75 -7.46
N MET A 80 -7.55 -3.09 -6.98
CA MET A 80 -7.94 -4.47 -6.72
C MET A 80 -7.86 -5.34 -7.99
N LYS A 81 -8.36 -4.85 -9.13
CA LYS A 81 -8.31 -5.56 -10.41
C LYS A 81 -6.87 -5.74 -10.91
N ARG A 82 -6.03 -4.71 -10.79
CA ARG A 82 -4.62 -4.76 -11.20
C ARG A 82 -3.83 -5.77 -10.38
N TRP A 83 -4.06 -5.83 -9.07
CA TRP A 83 -3.46 -6.87 -8.23
C TRP A 83 -3.95 -8.26 -8.57
N ALA A 84 -5.26 -8.45 -8.79
CA ALA A 84 -5.80 -9.72 -9.25
C ALA A 84 -5.15 -10.19 -10.57
N LYS A 85 -5.02 -9.27 -11.54
CA LYS A 85 -4.33 -9.51 -12.82
C LYS A 85 -2.86 -9.90 -12.60
N ARG A 86 -2.10 -9.12 -11.83
CA ARG A 86 -0.67 -9.40 -11.54
C ARG A 86 -0.46 -10.77 -10.89
N LEU A 87 -1.37 -11.16 -10.01
CA LEU A 87 -1.30 -12.44 -9.30
C LEU A 87 -1.88 -13.61 -10.09
N GLY A 88 -2.52 -13.37 -11.25
CA GLY A 88 -3.23 -14.40 -12.01
C GLY A 88 -4.42 -14.99 -11.27
N VAL A 89 -5.07 -14.20 -10.41
CA VAL A 89 -6.17 -14.62 -9.54
C VAL A 89 -7.50 -14.10 -10.09
N GLU A 90 -8.47 -14.99 -10.23
CA GLU A 90 -9.85 -14.59 -10.55
C GLU A 90 -10.47 -13.90 -9.33
N LEU A 91 -10.99 -12.69 -9.53
CA LEU A 91 -11.65 -11.89 -8.50
C LEU A 91 -12.81 -11.11 -9.13
N SER A 92 -14.00 -11.31 -8.59
CA SER A 92 -15.22 -10.60 -8.92
C SER A 92 -15.83 -9.98 -7.66
N MET A 93 -16.27 -8.73 -7.76
CA MET A 93 -16.93 -8.05 -6.63
C MET A 93 -18.35 -8.60 -6.47
N PRO A 94 -18.72 -9.15 -5.29
CA PRO A 94 -20.07 -9.68 -5.10
C PRO A 94 -21.13 -8.59 -5.13
N ALA A 95 -22.30 -8.92 -5.67
CA ALA A 95 -23.47 -8.06 -5.57
C ALA A 95 -23.83 -7.87 -4.08
N GLY A 96 -23.92 -6.62 -3.62
CA GLY A 96 -24.23 -6.31 -2.21
C GLY A 96 -23.04 -6.41 -1.25
N HIS A 97 -21.80 -6.43 -1.75
CA HIS A 97 -20.61 -6.31 -0.90
C HIS A 97 -20.67 -5.07 0.04
N PRO A 98 -20.29 -5.19 1.33
CA PRO A 98 -19.81 -6.40 2.01
C PRO A 98 -20.94 -7.33 2.48
N LEU A 99 -20.83 -8.61 2.14
CA LEU A 99 -21.68 -9.68 2.69
C LEU A 99 -21.19 -10.11 4.08
N ARG A 100 -22.09 -10.63 4.91
CA ARG A 100 -21.75 -11.15 6.25
C ARG A 100 -20.86 -12.40 6.18
N SER A 101 -19.82 -12.48 7.01
CA SER A 101 -18.84 -13.59 7.05
C SER A 101 -18.81 -14.39 8.36
N VAL A 102 -19.55 -13.98 9.39
CA VAL A 102 -19.43 -14.52 10.76
C VAL A 102 -19.60 -16.05 10.81
N GLU A 103 -20.63 -16.57 10.16
CA GLU A 103 -20.95 -18.00 10.16
C GLU A 103 -19.91 -18.81 9.37
N ALA A 104 -19.37 -18.28 8.26
CA ALA A 104 -18.27 -18.90 7.53
C ALA A 104 -16.97 -18.95 8.35
N LEU A 105 -16.64 -17.89 9.08
CA LEU A 105 -15.48 -17.85 9.99
C LEU A 105 -15.62 -18.90 11.10
N ARG A 106 -16.83 -19.06 11.66
CA ARG A 106 -17.13 -20.10 12.65
C ARG A 106 -17.06 -21.50 12.06
N ALA A 107 -17.57 -21.70 10.84
CA ALA A 107 -17.47 -22.99 10.15
C ALA A 107 -16.01 -23.37 9.92
N THR A 108 -15.18 -22.39 9.54
CA THR A 108 -13.73 -22.55 9.41
C THR A 108 -13.10 -23.03 10.72
N ILE A 109 -13.45 -22.41 11.86
CA ILE A 109 -12.99 -22.85 13.19
C ILE A 109 -13.47 -24.28 13.51
N ALA A 110 -14.74 -24.59 13.24
CA ALA A 110 -15.32 -25.91 13.49
C ALA A 110 -14.65 -27.03 12.66
N THR A 111 -14.09 -26.69 11.50
CA THR A 111 -13.29 -27.60 10.67
C THR A 111 -11.81 -27.66 11.07
N ASN A 112 -11.45 -27.14 12.26
CA ASN A 112 -10.08 -27.00 12.75
C ASN A 112 -9.18 -26.16 11.81
N VAL A 113 -9.77 -25.13 11.22
CA VAL A 113 -9.12 -24.19 10.29
C VAL A 113 -8.46 -24.89 9.10
N ASP A 114 -9.18 -25.84 8.49
CA ASP A 114 -8.74 -26.54 7.29
C ASP A 114 -8.51 -25.54 6.13
N PRO A 115 -7.28 -25.46 5.55
CA PRO A 115 -6.99 -24.61 4.41
C PRO A 115 -7.89 -24.87 3.18
N ALA A 116 -8.39 -26.10 2.99
CA ALA A 116 -9.32 -26.42 1.91
C ALA A 116 -10.67 -25.71 2.08
N VAL A 117 -11.17 -25.66 3.32
CA VAL A 117 -12.39 -24.93 3.69
C VAL A 117 -12.18 -23.42 3.54
N VAL A 118 -11.00 -22.92 3.92
CA VAL A 118 -10.63 -21.50 3.71
C VAL A 118 -10.66 -21.13 2.23
N ALA A 119 -10.00 -21.92 1.38
CA ALA A 119 -9.98 -21.71 -0.07
C ALA A 119 -11.40 -21.77 -0.67
N ALA A 120 -12.24 -22.72 -0.21
CA ALA A 120 -13.60 -22.89 -0.69
C ALA A 120 -14.52 -21.72 -0.31
N PHE A 121 -14.42 -21.18 0.91
CA PHE A 121 -15.18 -19.97 1.28
C PHE A 121 -14.72 -18.73 0.52
N TYR A 122 -13.42 -18.57 0.30
CA TYR A 122 -12.91 -17.48 -0.53
C TYR A 122 -13.42 -17.57 -1.97
N ARG A 123 -13.43 -18.77 -2.57
CA ARG A 123 -14.02 -19.01 -3.89
C ARG A 123 -15.52 -18.68 -3.90
N ALA A 124 -16.27 -19.19 -2.93
CA ALA A 124 -17.71 -18.94 -2.81
C ALA A 124 -18.01 -17.43 -2.73
N TYR A 125 -17.19 -16.66 -2.01
CA TYR A 125 -17.36 -15.21 -1.91
C TYR A 125 -16.88 -14.48 -3.17
N TRP A 126 -15.59 -14.55 -3.52
CA TRP A 126 -14.94 -13.66 -4.49
C TRP A 126 -14.94 -14.15 -5.93
N ILE A 127 -15.33 -15.39 -6.18
CA ILE A 127 -15.50 -15.91 -7.55
C ILE A 127 -17.00 -16.10 -7.82
N GLU A 128 -17.72 -16.76 -6.90
CA GLU A 128 -19.11 -17.16 -7.12
C GLU A 128 -20.14 -16.14 -6.60
N GLY A 129 -19.73 -15.13 -5.82
CA GLY A 129 -20.63 -14.09 -5.32
C GLY A 129 -21.70 -14.58 -4.33
N ARG A 130 -21.44 -15.69 -3.64
CA ARG A 130 -22.42 -16.37 -2.77
C ARG A 130 -22.44 -15.78 -1.36
N ALA A 131 -23.63 -15.79 -0.74
CA ALA A 131 -23.81 -15.39 0.65
C ALA A 131 -23.24 -16.45 1.61
N ILE A 132 -21.95 -16.35 1.94
CA ILE A 132 -21.23 -17.34 2.77
C ILE A 132 -21.72 -17.45 4.23
N SER A 133 -22.61 -16.55 4.68
CA SER A 133 -23.31 -16.71 5.96
C SER A 133 -24.56 -17.58 5.90
N SER A 134 -24.99 -17.99 4.70
CA SER A 134 -26.18 -18.84 4.51
C SER A 134 -25.88 -20.29 4.92
N PRO A 135 -26.79 -20.96 5.69
CA PRO A 135 -26.65 -22.37 6.01
C PRO A 135 -26.42 -23.27 4.79
N ASP A 136 -27.12 -23.01 3.68
CA ASP A 136 -27.00 -23.81 2.45
C ASP A 136 -25.61 -23.69 1.80
N VAL A 137 -25.03 -22.48 1.83
CA VAL A 137 -23.68 -22.24 1.29
C VAL A 137 -22.63 -22.86 2.19
N ILE A 138 -22.80 -22.77 3.50
CA ILE A 138 -21.91 -23.41 4.47
C ILE A 138 -21.94 -24.92 4.31
N ALA A 139 -23.14 -25.53 4.25
CA ALA A 139 -23.32 -26.95 4.03
C ALA A 139 -22.62 -27.43 2.75
N ASP A 140 -22.86 -26.75 1.63
CA ASP A 140 -22.21 -27.07 0.35
C ASP A 140 -20.67 -27.00 0.44
N VAL A 141 -20.13 -25.93 1.03
CA VAL A 141 -18.67 -25.74 1.18
C VAL A 141 -18.05 -26.86 2.03
N VAL A 142 -18.62 -27.14 3.20
CA VAL A 142 -18.01 -28.08 4.15
C VAL A 142 -18.20 -29.53 3.70
N THR A 143 -19.33 -29.88 3.06
CA THR A 143 -19.54 -31.20 2.46
C THR A 143 -18.57 -31.47 1.32
N LYS A 144 -18.32 -30.50 0.43
CA LYS A 144 -17.31 -30.63 -0.63
C LYS A 144 -15.89 -30.82 -0.09
N ALA A 145 -15.60 -30.30 1.11
CA ALA A 145 -14.35 -30.51 1.82
C ALA A 145 -14.31 -31.82 2.65
N GLY A 146 -15.37 -32.63 2.64
CA GLY A 146 -15.43 -33.92 3.32
C GLY A 146 -15.92 -33.89 4.76
N TYR A 147 -16.53 -32.78 5.21
CA TYR A 147 -17.12 -32.65 6.55
C TYR A 147 -18.63 -32.91 6.53
N ASP A 148 -19.16 -33.39 7.65
CA ASP A 148 -20.60 -33.50 7.89
C ASP A 148 -21.21 -32.10 8.07
N ALA A 149 -22.04 -31.68 7.12
CA ALA A 149 -22.67 -30.37 7.14
C ALA A 149 -23.60 -30.16 8.35
N GLU A 150 -24.36 -31.16 8.77
CA GLU A 150 -25.27 -31.03 9.91
C GLU A 150 -24.47 -30.83 11.20
N ALA A 151 -23.38 -31.60 11.36
CA ALA A 151 -22.48 -31.45 12.49
C ALA A 151 -21.81 -30.06 12.53
N ILE A 152 -21.34 -29.54 11.40
CA ILE A 152 -20.73 -28.20 11.34
C ILE A 152 -21.77 -27.11 11.62
N LEU A 153 -22.96 -27.18 11.01
CA LEU A 153 -24.04 -26.21 11.24
C LEU A 153 -24.48 -26.18 12.71
N ALA A 154 -24.52 -27.34 13.38
CA ALA A 154 -24.74 -27.40 14.82
C ALA A 154 -23.57 -26.76 15.60
N ALA A 155 -22.33 -27.08 15.23
CA ALA A 155 -21.13 -26.58 15.90
C ALA A 155 -21.01 -25.05 15.87
N ILE A 156 -21.28 -24.39 14.74
CA ILE A 156 -21.15 -22.92 14.62
C ILE A 156 -22.13 -22.14 15.50
N ALA A 157 -23.19 -22.79 15.98
CA ALA A 157 -24.17 -22.21 16.90
C ALA A 157 -23.78 -22.38 18.38
N THR A 158 -22.77 -23.20 18.70
CA THR A 158 -22.30 -23.42 20.07
C THR A 158 -21.54 -22.21 20.60
N ASP A 159 -21.56 -22.01 21.92
CA ASP A 159 -20.83 -20.92 22.54
C ASP A 159 -19.31 -21.14 22.47
N SER A 160 -18.83 -22.38 22.48
CA SER A 160 -17.41 -22.70 22.28
C SER A 160 -16.86 -22.12 20.97
N ILE A 161 -17.54 -22.31 19.84
CA ILE A 161 -17.08 -21.78 18.54
C ILE A 161 -17.25 -20.25 18.46
N LYS A 162 -18.32 -19.69 19.07
CA LYS A 162 -18.50 -18.23 19.13
C LYS A 162 -17.40 -17.56 19.94
N ASP A 163 -17.04 -18.16 21.08
CA ASP A 163 -16.04 -17.63 22.00
C ASP A 163 -14.63 -17.79 21.44
N ASP A 164 -14.33 -18.86 20.69
CA ASP A 164 -13.05 -18.98 19.97
C ASP A 164 -12.89 -17.85 18.94
N LEU A 165 -13.92 -17.55 18.11
CA LEU A 165 -13.84 -16.43 17.16
C LEU A 165 -13.64 -15.08 17.86
N ARG A 166 -14.28 -14.86 19.01
CA ARG A 166 -14.09 -13.65 19.83
C ARG A 166 -12.66 -13.59 20.37
N ALA A 167 -12.18 -14.66 20.99
CA ALA A 167 -10.83 -14.74 21.55
C ALA A 167 -9.74 -14.54 20.50
N ARG A 168 -9.90 -15.08 19.28
CA ARG A 168 -9.00 -14.82 18.14
C ARG A 168 -9.02 -13.35 17.73
N THR A 169 -10.20 -12.75 17.66
CA THR A 169 -10.34 -11.33 17.32
C THR A 169 -9.68 -10.44 18.39
N ASP A 170 -9.88 -10.75 19.67
CA ASP A 170 -9.24 -10.04 20.79
C ASP A 170 -7.71 -10.21 20.78
N ARG A 171 -7.22 -11.42 20.49
CA ARG A 171 -5.79 -11.69 20.30
C ARG A 171 -5.21 -10.88 19.13
N ALA A 172 -5.90 -10.80 18.00
CA ALA A 172 -5.46 -9.99 16.86
C ALA A 172 -5.33 -8.51 17.27
N ILE A 173 -6.32 -7.97 17.98
CA ILE A 173 -6.30 -6.59 18.50
C ILE A 173 -5.12 -6.40 19.47
N ALA A 174 -4.88 -7.34 20.38
CA ALA A 174 -3.75 -7.29 21.31
C ALA A 174 -2.39 -7.33 20.61
N LEU A 175 -2.30 -8.01 19.46
CA LEU A 175 -1.12 -8.03 18.58
C LEU A 175 -1.00 -6.75 17.70
N GLY A 176 -1.89 -5.78 17.87
CA GLY A 176 -1.88 -4.53 17.13
C GLY A 176 -2.50 -4.61 15.74
N VAL A 177 -3.20 -5.69 15.39
CA VAL A 177 -3.91 -5.81 14.11
C VAL A 177 -5.01 -4.75 14.05
N PHE A 178 -4.97 -3.92 13.00
CA PHE A 178 -5.95 -2.86 12.72
C PHE A 178 -6.69 -3.08 11.38
N GLY A 179 -6.42 -4.18 10.69
CA GLY A 179 -7.03 -4.56 9.42
C GLY A 179 -6.47 -5.87 8.90
N VAL A 180 -7.04 -6.39 7.81
CA VAL A 180 -6.62 -7.64 7.17
C VAL A 180 -6.34 -7.44 5.66
N PRO A 181 -5.51 -8.27 5.03
CA PRO A 181 -4.72 -9.35 5.64
C PRO A 181 -3.63 -8.80 6.55
N ALA A 182 -3.36 -9.54 7.63
CA ALA A 182 -2.23 -9.27 8.50
C ALA A 182 -1.36 -10.52 8.59
N TRP A 183 -0.06 -10.34 8.50
CA TRP A 183 0.95 -11.38 8.64
C TRP A 183 1.68 -11.14 9.95
N ILE A 184 1.81 -12.16 10.79
CA ILE A 184 2.60 -12.06 12.01
C ILE A 184 3.70 -13.09 11.95
N VAL A 185 4.95 -12.61 11.88
CA VAL A 185 6.14 -13.46 11.92
C VAL A 185 6.59 -13.60 13.37
N ASP A 186 6.87 -14.84 13.77
CA ASP A 186 7.38 -15.19 15.11
C ASP A 186 6.49 -14.74 16.28
N GLY A 187 5.21 -14.50 16.01
CA GLY A 187 4.23 -14.04 17.02
C GLY A 187 4.35 -12.56 17.41
N GLU A 188 5.29 -11.81 16.81
CA GLU A 188 5.66 -10.46 17.27
C GLU A 188 5.69 -9.42 16.13
N HIS A 189 6.12 -9.79 14.93
CA HIS A 189 6.33 -8.84 13.84
C HIS A 189 5.11 -8.76 12.93
N LEU A 190 4.30 -7.71 13.10
CA LEU A 190 3.11 -7.43 12.29
C LEU A 190 3.46 -6.75 10.96
N TYR A 191 3.04 -7.37 9.85
CA TYR A 191 2.99 -6.78 8.50
C TYR A 191 1.54 -6.76 8.03
N TRP A 192 1.13 -5.69 7.34
CA TRP A 192 -0.27 -5.50 6.93
C TRP A 192 -0.37 -5.26 5.42
N GLY A 193 -1.33 -5.92 4.78
CA GLY A 193 -1.54 -5.88 3.33
C GLY A 193 -1.03 -7.13 2.61
N GLN A 194 -1.51 -7.33 1.38
CA GLN A 194 -1.07 -8.44 0.52
C GLN A 194 0.23 -8.12 -0.26
N ASP A 195 0.68 -6.87 -0.16
CA ASP A 195 1.77 -6.23 -0.92
C ASP A 195 3.03 -5.99 -0.07
N ARG A 196 3.11 -6.57 1.14
CA ARG A 196 4.28 -6.50 2.03
C ARG A 196 5.10 -7.80 2.05
N ILE A 197 4.99 -8.63 1.01
CA ILE A 197 5.53 -10.00 1.05
C ILE A 197 7.05 -10.03 1.20
N GLU A 198 7.78 -9.13 0.55
CA GLU A 198 9.23 -9.01 0.69
C GLU A 198 9.61 -8.69 2.14
N GLN A 199 8.79 -7.87 2.80
CA GLN A 199 8.98 -7.57 4.21
C GLN A 199 8.67 -8.79 5.08
N VAL A 200 7.57 -9.50 4.82
CA VAL A 200 7.20 -10.74 5.51
C VAL A 200 8.31 -11.78 5.40
N GLU A 201 8.93 -11.92 4.23
CA GLU A 201 10.02 -12.87 3.98
C GLU A 201 11.37 -12.40 4.55
N GLY A 202 11.49 -11.10 4.84
CA GLY A 202 12.74 -10.51 5.34
C GLY A 202 13.81 -10.39 4.24
N VAL A 203 13.38 -10.28 2.99
CA VAL A 203 14.27 -10.18 1.83
C VAL A 203 14.38 -8.72 1.39
N ARG A 204 15.60 -8.32 1.03
CA ARG A 204 15.80 -7.06 0.29
C ARG A 204 15.48 -7.32 -1.16
N ARG A 205 14.84 -6.35 -1.82
CA ARG A 205 14.64 -6.46 -3.26
C ARG A 205 15.99 -6.28 -3.93
N ALA A 206 16.45 -7.30 -4.64
CA ALA A 206 17.54 -7.11 -5.58
C ALA A 206 17.04 -6.16 -6.67
N SER A 207 17.77 -5.08 -6.94
CA SER A 207 17.58 -4.22 -8.10
C SER A 207 18.05 -4.95 -9.36
N THR A 208 17.52 -6.16 -9.61
CA THR A 208 17.85 -6.92 -10.80
C THR A 208 17.07 -6.32 -11.96
N PRO A 209 17.72 -5.83 -13.02
CA PRO A 209 17.04 -5.58 -14.27
C PRO A 209 16.37 -6.88 -14.71
N ALA A 210 15.07 -6.84 -15.05
CA ALA A 210 14.54 -7.87 -15.91
C ALA A 210 15.40 -7.82 -17.19
N ALA A 211 16.23 -8.85 -17.41
CA ALA A 211 16.87 -9.02 -18.69
C ALA A 211 15.75 -9.10 -19.74
N ASP A 212 15.87 -8.30 -20.80
CA ASP A 212 14.99 -8.30 -21.97
C ASP A 212 13.56 -7.74 -21.80
N ALA A 213 13.28 -6.92 -20.79
CA ALA A 213 12.00 -6.19 -20.74
C ALA A 213 11.87 -5.23 -21.95
N PRO A 214 10.74 -5.22 -22.67
CA PRO A 214 10.53 -4.31 -23.79
C PRO A 214 10.69 -2.86 -23.34
N LYS A 215 11.55 -2.10 -24.02
CA LYS A 215 11.60 -0.65 -23.86
C LYS A 215 10.38 -0.05 -24.53
N THR A 216 9.46 0.49 -23.76
CA THR A 216 8.16 0.92 -24.29
C THR A 216 8.12 2.37 -24.73
N GLY A 217 9.07 3.20 -24.28
CA GLY A 217 9.07 4.64 -24.54
C GLY A 217 7.89 5.40 -23.91
N LYS A 218 7.15 4.76 -22.98
CA LYS A 218 6.03 5.38 -22.26
C LYS A 218 6.52 6.50 -21.34
N VAL A 219 5.61 7.40 -20.99
CA VAL A 219 5.84 8.45 -20.00
C VAL A 219 5.40 7.96 -18.63
N LEU A 220 6.25 8.15 -17.62
CA LEU A 220 5.94 7.99 -16.21
C LEU A 220 5.85 9.38 -15.57
N GLU A 221 4.64 9.79 -15.22
CA GLU A 221 4.41 11.06 -14.53
C GLU A 221 4.39 10.82 -13.02
N VAL A 222 5.14 11.63 -12.27
CA VAL A 222 5.30 11.45 -10.81
C VAL A 222 4.85 12.70 -10.08
N PHE A 223 3.78 12.59 -9.32
CA PHE A 223 3.25 13.62 -8.44
C PHE A 223 3.79 13.44 -7.02
N TRP A 224 4.43 14.48 -6.46
CA TRP A 224 5.15 14.38 -5.19
C TRP A 224 5.19 15.70 -4.41
N ASP A 225 5.48 15.59 -3.11
CA ASP A 225 5.73 16.70 -2.19
C ASP A 225 6.85 16.29 -1.22
N PHE A 226 7.78 17.21 -0.89
CA PHE A 226 8.86 16.99 0.07
C PHE A 226 8.37 16.54 1.46
N SER A 227 7.17 16.96 1.86
CA SER A 227 6.57 16.64 3.16
C SER A 227 6.06 15.20 3.28
N SER A 228 6.07 14.41 2.19
CA SER A 228 5.60 13.01 2.23
C SER A 228 6.76 12.02 2.39
N PRO A 229 6.78 11.20 3.47
CA PRO A 229 7.79 10.14 3.62
C PRO A 229 7.67 9.08 2.54
N PHE A 230 6.43 8.76 2.13
CA PHE A 230 6.20 7.80 1.05
C PHE A 230 6.70 8.35 -0.28
N ALA A 231 6.63 9.67 -0.50
CA ALA A 231 7.12 10.27 -1.74
C ALA A 231 8.65 10.21 -1.78
N TYR A 232 9.33 10.48 -0.66
CA TYR A 232 10.77 10.27 -0.57
C TYR A 232 11.16 8.86 -1.01
N LEU A 233 10.55 7.87 -0.36
CA LEU A 233 10.78 6.47 -0.63
C LEU A 233 10.49 6.11 -2.10
N GLY A 234 9.34 6.50 -2.64
CA GLY A 234 8.99 6.25 -4.04
C GLY A 234 9.93 6.92 -5.04
N THR A 235 10.27 8.19 -4.83
CA THR A 235 11.13 8.96 -5.76
C THR A 235 12.54 8.37 -5.88
N THR A 236 13.07 7.78 -4.80
CA THR A 236 14.39 7.13 -4.82
C THR A 236 14.47 5.92 -5.76
N GLN A 237 13.32 5.36 -6.16
CA GLN A 237 13.22 4.17 -7.01
C GLN A 237 12.94 4.50 -8.49
N VAL A 238 12.49 5.72 -8.78
CA VAL A 238 11.99 6.12 -10.11
C VAL A 238 13.07 6.03 -11.18
N ASP A 239 14.29 6.50 -10.93
CA ASP A 239 15.37 6.48 -11.93
C ASP A 239 15.74 5.04 -12.32
N ALA A 240 15.80 4.14 -11.34
CA ALA A 240 16.08 2.73 -11.58
C ALA A 240 14.94 2.06 -12.36
N LEU A 241 13.68 2.40 -12.04
CA LEU A 241 12.51 1.93 -12.78
C LEU A 241 12.52 2.43 -14.23
N ALA A 242 12.76 3.72 -14.46
CA ALA A 242 12.86 4.32 -15.78
C ALA A 242 13.96 3.67 -16.62
N LYS A 243 15.13 3.41 -16.02
CA LYS A 243 16.24 2.71 -16.70
C LYS A 243 15.87 1.30 -17.14
N ARG A 244 15.15 0.53 -16.31
CA ARG A 244 14.75 -0.85 -16.62
C ARG A 244 13.63 -0.92 -17.66
N THR A 245 12.71 0.04 -17.66
CA THR A 245 11.52 0.05 -18.53
C THR A 245 11.71 0.87 -19.81
N GLY A 246 12.72 1.75 -19.86
CA GLY A 246 12.91 2.72 -20.93
C GLY A 246 11.89 3.87 -20.91
N ALA A 247 11.24 4.11 -19.77
CA ALA A 247 10.26 5.18 -19.62
C ALA A 247 10.92 6.57 -19.54
N THR A 248 10.26 7.58 -20.09
CA THR A 248 10.61 8.99 -19.87
C THR A 248 9.88 9.47 -18.62
N VAL A 249 10.61 10.07 -17.66
CA VAL A 249 10.02 10.54 -16.40
C VAL A 249 9.65 12.02 -16.50
N VAL A 250 8.44 12.37 -16.06
CA VAL A 250 8.00 13.76 -15.89
C VAL A 250 7.65 13.99 -14.42
N TRP A 251 8.22 15.04 -13.83
CA TRP A 251 8.09 15.32 -12.40
C TRP A 251 7.10 16.46 -12.16
N HIS A 252 6.02 16.17 -11.43
CA HIS A 252 4.97 17.11 -11.05
C HIS A 252 5.04 17.39 -9.53
N PRO A 253 5.87 18.35 -9.08
CA PRO A 253 5.83 18.81 -7.69
C PRO A 253 4.47 19.43 -7.38
N MET A 254 3.85 19.05 -6.27
CA MET A 254 2.58 19.60 -5.82
C MET A 254 2.63 19.95 -4.33
N LEU A 255 1.77 20.88 -3.91
CA LEU A 255 1.61 21.20 -2.49
C LEU A 255 0.55 20.30 -1.87
N LEU A 256 0.97 19.27 -1.14
CA LEU A 256 0.11 18.24 -0.57
C LEU A 256 -0.91 18.80 0.42
N GLY A 257 -0.53 19.76 1.26
CA GLY A 257 -1.49 20.46 2.13
C GLY A 257 -2.54 21.24 1.33
N GLY A 258 -2.15 21.84 0.20
CA GLY A 258 -3.07 22.49 -0.73
C GLY A 258 -4.06 21.51 -1.36
N LEU A 259 -3.57 20.33 -1.74
CA LEU A 259 -4.38 19.23 -2.27
C LEU A 259 -5.38 18.70 -1.25
N PHE A 260 -4.96 18.44 0.00
CA PHE A 260 -5.86 17.97 1.05
C PHE A 260 -6.95 19.00 1.35
N LYS A 261 -6.60 20.29 1.42
CA LYS A 261 -7.57 21.36 1.59
C LYS A 261 -8.60 21.38 0.45
N SER A 262 -8.19 21.21 -0.81
CA SER A 262 -9.13 21.19 -1.94
C SER A 262 -10.05 19.96 -1.93
N LEU A 263 -9.61 18.87 -1.31
CA LEU A 263 -10.38 17.63 -1.15
C LEU A 263 -11.21 17.59 0.15
N GLY A 264 -11.12 18.61 1.01
CA GLY A 264 -11.78 18.65 2.32
C GLY A 264 -11.21 17.67 3.34
N GLY A 265 -9.97 17.21 3.15
CA GLY A 265 -9.27 16.27 4.03
C GLY A 265 -8.43 16.96 5.11
N PRO A 266 -7.95 16.20 6.11
CA PRO A 266 -7.03 16.72 7.13
C PRO A 266 -5.64 17.01 6.53
N ASP A 267 -4.98 18.06 7.02
CA ASP A 267 -3.62 18.43 6.56
C ASP A 267 -2.56 17.36 6.89
N VAL A 268 -2.76 16.60 7.97
CA VAL A 268 -1.85 15.51 8.40
C VAL A 268 -2.65 14.21 8.58
N PRO A 269 -2.83 13.39 7.53
CA PRO A 269 -3.66 12.18 7.61
C PRO A 269 -3.19 11.15 8.63
N ILE A 270 -1.88 11.05 8.91
CA ILE A 270 -1.36 10.07 9.88
C ILE A 270 -1.93 10.32 11.28
N ALA A 271 -2.18 11.58 11.65
CA ALA A 271 -2.71 11.94 12.96
C ALA A 271 -4.17 11.49 13.18
N THR A 272 -4.90 11.10 12.12
CA THR A 272 -6.29 10.63 12.22
C THR A 272 -6.40 9.10 12.31
N PHE A 273 -5.29 8.38 12.19
CA PHE A 273 -5.27 6.92 12.28
C PHE A 273 -5.33 6.44 13.74
N SER A 274 -5.77 5.19 13.95
CA SER A 274 -5.67 4.56 15.27
C SER A 274 -4.21 4.43 15.71
N GLU A 275 -3.95 4.44 17.01
CA GLU A 275 -2.59 4.34 17.54
C GLU A 275 -1.84 3.10 17.03
N ALA A 276 -2.54 1.97 16.89
CA ALA A 276 -1.98 0.74 16.35
C ALA A 276 -1.46 0.94 14.91
N LYS A 277 -2.25 1.61 14.06
CA LYS A 277 -1.86 1.92 12.68
C LYS A 277 -0.75 2.97 12.62
N GLN A 278 -0.74 3.96 13.52
CA GLN A 278 0.34 4.94 13.60
C GLN A 278 1.68 4.27 13.94
N ARG A 279 1.72 3.43 14.98
CA ARG A 279 2.93 2.67 15.36
C ARG A 279 3.41 1.78 14.23
N TRP A 280 2.50 1.02 13.62
CA TRP A 280 2.83 0.16 12.47
C TRP A 280 3.38 0.97 11.29
N LEU A 281 2.79 2.12 10.96
CA LEU A 281 3.20 2.94 9.81
C LEU A 281 4.64 3.45 9.95
N LEU A 282 5.05 3.83 11.17
CA LEU A 282 6.44 4.23 11.43
C LEU A 282 7.41 3.07 11.18
N SER A 283 7.08 1.87 11.67
CA SER A 283 7.86 0.66 11.37
C SER A 283 7.83 0.30 9.88
N ASP A 284 6.69 0.42 9.20
CA ASP A 284 6.54 0.13 7.76
C ASP A 284 7.47 1.02 6.93
N LEU A 285 7.58 2.32 7.25
CA LEU A 285 8.47 3.25 6.56
C LEU A 285 9.95 2.85 6.70
N GLU A 286 10.38 2.44 7.90
CA GLU A 286 11.75 1.93 8.09
C GLU A 286 12.02 0.64 7.34
N ARG A 287 11.07 -0.31 7.36
CA ARG A 287 11.18 -1.58 6.63
C ARG A 287 11.31 -1.33 5.15
N TRP A 288 10.48 -0.45 4.63
CA TRP A 288 10.49 -0.02 3.25
C TRP A 288 11.83 0.62 2.85
N ALA A 289 12.34 1.55 3.66
CA ALA A 289 13.68 2.11 3.46
C ALA A 289 14.77 1.03 3.40
N ARG A 290 14.71 0.02 4.28
CA ARG A 290 15.64 -1.13 4.26
C ARG A 290 15.45 -2.04 3.06
N VAL A 291 14.21 -2.26 2.60
CA VAL A 291 13.87 -3.05 1.40
C VAL A 291 14.51 -2.44 0.15
N TRP A 292 14.45 -1.11 -0.01
CA TRP A 292 15.11 -0.44 -1.13
C TRP A 292 16.56 -0.05 -0.88
N GLY A 293 17.08 -0.24 0.34
CA GLY A 293 18.44 0.10 0.68
C GLY A 293 18.73 1.61 0.67
N VAL A 294 17.75 2.43 1.05
CA VAL A 294 17.89 3.90 1.15
C VAL A 294 17.99 4.35 2.61
N PRO A 295 18.78 5.40 2.91
CA PRO A 295 18.84 5.94 4.26
C PRO A 295 17.50 6.57 4.63
N TYR A 296 17.07 6.39 5.87
CA TYR A 296 15.81 6.93 6.35
C TYR A 296 15.91 7.23 7.84
N LYS A 297 15.37 8.39 8.23
CA LYS A 297 15.23 8.83 9.61
C LYS A 297 13.96 9.67 9.71
N TRP A 298 13.08 9.33 10.65
CA TRP A 298 11.91 10.15 10.91
C TRP A 298 12.35 11.54 11.39
N PRO A 299 11.87 12.64 10.76
CA PRO A 299 12.33 13.98 11.09
C PRO A 299 11.82 14.41 12.46
N SER A 300 12.69 15.03 13.23
CA SER A 300 12.41 15.64 14.53
C SER A 300 11.42 16.82 14.44
N ARG A 301 11.23 17.38 13.24
CA ARG A 301 10.39 18.55 12.93
C ARG A 301 9.21 18.19 12.02
N PHE A 302 8.41 17.18 12.39
CA PHE A 302 7.23 16.78 11.63
C PHE A 302 5.93 17.28 12.29
N PRO A 303 4.92 17.77 11.52
CA PRO A 303 4.94 18.00 10.06
C PRO A 303 5.80 19.21 9.67
N THR A 304 6.36 19.19 8.46
CA THR A 304 7.19 20.29 7.92
C THR A 304 6.45 21.03 6.80
N ASN A 305 6.57 22.36 6.75
CA ASN A 305 6.03 23.17 5.66
C ASN A 305 6.95 23.13 4.43
N SER A 306 6.55 22.40 3.38
CA SER A 306 7.31 22.25 2.14
C SER A 306 7.14 23.40 1.13
N LEU A 307 6.29 24.40 1.40
CA LEU A 307 5.92 25.45 0.45
C LEU A 307 7.13 26.20 -0.12
N LYS A 308 8.07 26.58 0.75
CA LYS A 308 9.28 27.31 0.32
C LYS A 308 10.15 26.41 -0.56
N ALA A 309 10.40 25.17 -0.15
CA ALA A 309 11.18 24.22 -0.94
C ALA A 309 10.57 23.95 -2.32
N LEU A 310 9.24 23.79 -2.39
CA LEU A 310 8.52 23.59 -3.65
C LEU A 310 8.57 24.81 -4.57
N ARG A 311 8.45 26.03 -4.03
CA ARG A 311 8.61 27.25 -4.85
C ARG A 311 10.03 27.40 -5.36
N LEU A 312 11.03 27.07 -4.53
CA LEU A 312 12.42 27.10 -4.96
C LEU A 312 12.67 26.14 -6.13
N TYR A 313 12.05 24.95 -6.14
CA TYR A 313 12.10 24.03 -7.29
C TYR A 313 11.64 24.69 -8.60
N PHE A 314 10.55 25.46 -8.57
CA PHE A 314 10.04 26.18 -9.76
C PHE A 314 10.93 27.37 -10.16
N ALA A 315 11.53 28.05 -9.20
CA ALA A 315 12.46 29.16 -9.44
C ALA A 315 13.82 28.70 -10.02
N LEU A 316 14.16 27.41 -9.91
CA LEU A 316 15.41 26.86 -10.43
C LEU A 316 15.37 26.59 -11.94
N PRO A 317 16.49 26.80 -12.65
CA PRO A 317 16.70 26.27 -13.99
C PRO A 317 16.52 24.75 -14.03
N ALA A 318 16.05 24.22 -15.16
CA ALA A 318 15.65 22.81 -15.29
C ALA A 318 16.79 21.83 -14.94
N GLU A 319 18.02 22.15 -15.33
CA GLU A 319 19.22 21.34 -15.08
C GLU A 319 19.60 21.22 -13.60
N HIS A 320 19.09 22.09 -12.73
CA HIS A 320 19.33 22.03 -11.28
C HIS A 320 18.21 21.28 -10.52
N ARG A 321 17.04 21.06 -11.13
CA ARG A 321 15.84 20.57 -10.45
C ARG A 321 15.97 19.15 -9.92
N ASP A 322 16.57 18.23 -10.69
CA ASP A 322 16.74 16.84 -10.27
C ASP A 322 17.67 16.71 -9.07
N ARG A 323 18.83 17.37 -9.13
CA ARG A 323 19.78 17.43 -8.01
C ARG A 323 19.11 18.03 -6.77
N TYR A 324 18.44 19.17 -6.93
CA TYR A 324 17.76 19.85 -5.84
C TYR A 324 16.69 18.97 -5.19
N ARG A 325 15.82 18.32 -6.00
CA ARG A 325 14.81 17.38 -5.51
C ARG A 325 15.44 16.26 -4.68
N ALA A 326 16.44 15.57 -5.22
CA ALA A 326 17.08 14.45 -4.53
C ALA A 326 17.76 14.91 -3.22
N ALA A 327 18.47 16.04 -3.25
CA ALA A 327 19.16 16.58 -2.08
C ALA A 327 18.19 17.05 -0.99
N THR A 328 17.11 17.75 -1.34
CA THR A 328 16.13 18.25 -0.35
C THR A 328 15.31 17.12 0.28
N PHE A 329 14.93 16.10 -0.50
CA PHE A 329 14.32 14.89 0.06
C PHE A 329 15.24 14.20 1.06
N ARG A 330 16.54 14.04 0.71
CA ARG A 330 17.53 13.43 1.60
C ARG A 330 17.75 14.27 2.87
N ALA A 331 17.89 15.59 2.73
CA ALA A 331 18.05 16.52 3.85
C ALA A 331 16.94 16.30 4.89
N MET A 332 15.68 16.23 4.46
CA MET A 332 14.54 16.02 5.35
C MET A 332 14.46 14.59 5.91
N TRP A 333 14.54 13.57 5.05
CA TRP A 333 14.12 12.20 5.40
C TRP A 333 15.25 11.23 5.70
N ALA A 334 16.50 11.63 5.50
CA ALA A 334 17.68 10.83 5.87
C ALA A 334 18.56 11.56 6.88
N ASP A 335 18.73 12.87 6.70
CA ASP A 335 19.70 13.66 7.46
C ASP A 335 19.04 14.49 8.60
N ASP A 336 17.70 14.52 8.70
CA ASP A 336 16.92 15.25 9.73
C ASP A 336 17.23 16.76 9.78
N GLU A 337 17.37 17.37 8.60
CA GLU A 337 17.64 18.79 8.42
C GLU A 337 16.35 19.59 8.17
N ASP A 338 16.36 20.87 8.55
CA ASP A 338 15.22 21.78 8.42
C ASP A 338 15.13 22.36 7.00
N ILE A 339 14.25 21.80 6.16
CA ILE A 339 14.02 22.31 4.79
C ILE A 339 13.25 23.64 4.75
N THR A 340 12.95 24.24 5.91
CA THR A 340 12.48 25.63 6.02
C THR A 340 13.63 26.62 6.26
N ASP A 341 14.87 26.17 6.35
CA ASP A 341 16.07 27.01 6.43
C ASP A 341 16.64 27.32 5.03
N ASP A 342 16.89 28.60 4.75
CA ASP A 342 17.48 29.04 3.47
C ASP A 342 18.88 28.47 3.24
N ALA A 343 19.69 28.31 4.29
CA ALA A 343 21.04 27.76 4.18
C ALA A 343 21.02 26.27 3.79
N VAL A 344 20.07 25.50 4.33
CA VAL A 344 19.85 24.09 3.97
C VAL A 344 19.42 23.99 2.52
N LEU A 345 18.42 24.78 2.12
CA LEU A 345 17.92 24.78 0.75
C LEU A 345 18.98 25.26 -0.27
N ALA A 346 19.77 26.29 0.05
CA ALA A 346 20.89 26.74 -0.78
C ALA A 346 21.94 25.64 -1.00
N ARG A 347 22.28 24.90 0.06
CA ARG A 347 23.18 23.74 -0.04
C ARG A 347 22.59 22.65 -0.94
N CYS A 348 21.29 22.40 -0.88
CA CYS A 348 20.61 21.43 -1.74
C CYS A 348 20.66 21.82 -3.22
N VAL A 349 20.64 23.12 -3.56
CA VAL A 349 20.84 23.60 -4.95
C VAL A 349 22.24 23.24 -5.44
N GLY A 350 23.25 23.38 -4.59
CA GLY A 350 24.64 23.00 -4.86
C GLY A 350 25.44 24.01 -5.69
N ASP A 351 24.85 25.16 -6.05
CA ASP A 351 25.52 26.30 -6.67
C ASP A 351 25.01 27.59 -5.99
N GLU A 352 25.93 28.37 -5.41
CA GLU A 352 25.60 29.57 -4.63
C GLU A 352 24.98 30.69 -5.48
N ARG A 353 25.44 30.86 -6.72
CA ARG A 353 24.94 31.91 -7.61
C ARG A 353 23.53 31.57 -8.07
N VAL A 354 23.30 30.31 -8.44
CA VAL A 354 21.98 29.82 -8.84
C VAL A 354 21.01 29.87 -7.66
N ALA A 355 21.44 29.44 -6.47
CA ALA A 355 20.62 29.53 -5.27
C ALA A 355 20.20 30.99 -4.99
N LYS A 356 21.16 31.92 -4.99
CA LYS A 356 20.87 33.35 -4.77
C LYS A 356 19.88 33.91 -5.79
N ALA A 357 20.03 33.56 -7.07
CA ALA A 357 19.11 33.99 -8.12
C ALA A 357 17.70 33.42 -7.91
N ALA A 358 17.58 32.11 -7.61
CA ALA A 358 16.29 31.47 -7.40
C ALA A 358 15.58 31.97 -6.12
N PHE A 359 16.31 32.26 -5.05
CA PHE A 359 15.73 32.88 -3.84
C PHE A 359 15.20 34.29 -4.10
N ALA A 360 15.80 35.04 -5.03
CA ALA A 360 15.33 36.37 -5.37
C ALA A 360 13.96 36.34 -6.09
N THR A 361 13.64 35.26 -6.80
CA THR A 361 12.40 35.12 -7.60
C THR A 361 11.35 34.20 -6.97
N ILE A 362 11.65 33.55 -5.85
CA ILE A 362 10.74 32.60 -5.18
C ILE A 362 9.38 33.21 -4.79
N GLY A 363 9.36 34.54 -4.60
CA GLY A 363 8.19 35.33 -4.27
C GLY A 363 7.42 35.84 -5.48
N ASP A 364 7.91 35.63 -6.69
CA ASP A 364 7.29 36.14 -7.92
C ASP A 364 5.98 35.44 -8.20
N ASP A 365 5.04 36.17 -8.81
CA ASP A 365 3.70 35.64 -9.08
C ASP A 365 3.74 34.47 -10.07
N GLU A 366 4.69 34.46 -11.00
CA GLU A 366 4.94 33.33 -11.93
C GLU A 366 5.30 32.05 -11.17
N VAL A 367 6.25 32.10 -10.23
CA VAL A 367 6.66 30.93 -9.42
C VAL A 367 5.51 30.43 -8.55
N LYS A 368 4.77 31.36 -7.93
CA LYS A 368 3.60 31.00 -7.12
C LYS A 368 2.48 30.41 -7.98
N ALA A 369 2.27 30.92 -9.19
CA ALA A 369 1.29 30.42 -10.15
C ALA A 369 1.65 29.01 -10.60
N ALA A 370 2.90 28.76 -10.97
CA ALA A 370 3.38 27.44 -11.40
C ALA A 370 3.11 26.33 -10.36
N LEU A 371 3.39 26.59 -9.07
CA LEU A 371 3.08 25.61 -8.01
C LEU A 371 1.56 25.40 -7.82
N ARG A 372 0.76 26.48 -7.93
CA ARG A 372 -0.70 26.38 -7.82
C ARG A 372 -1.28 25.61 -9.00
N GLU A 373 -0.83 25.89 -10.21
CA GLU A 373 -1.24 25.20 -11.44
C GLU A 373 -0.91 23.71 -11.37
N SER A 374 0.32 23.35 -10.98
CA SER A 374 0.71 21.94 -10.79
C SER A 374 -0.15 21.23 -9.73
N THR A 375 -0.48 21.91 -8.63
CA THR A 375 -1.37 21.34 -7.59
C THR A 375 -2.82 21.20 -8.08
N ASN A 376 -3.31 22.16 -8.88
CA ASN A 376 -4.64 22.11 -9.49
C ASN A 376 -4.72 21.01 -10.56
N GLU A 377 -3.67 20.82 -11.35
CA GLU A 377 -3.55 19.72 -12.32
C GLU A 377 -3.64 18.38 -11.60
N ALA A 378 -2.91 18.20 -10.49
CA ALA A 378 -2.98 16.99 -9.67
C ALA A 378 -4.43 16.70 -9.25
N HIS A 379 -5.14 17.69 -8.70
CA HIS A 379 -6.54 17.54 -8.32
C HIS A 379 -7.44 17.20 -9.52
N ALA A 380 -7.29 17.90 -10.66
CA ALA A 380 -8.07 17.65 -11.86
C ALA A 380 -7.88 16.22 -12.42
N ARG A 381 -6.69 15.63 -12.21
CA ARG A 381 -6.36 14.26 -12.61
C ARG A 381 -6.71 13.20 -11.56
N GLY A 382 -7.43 13.58 -10.51
CA GLY A 382 -7.88 12.66 -9.46
C GLY A 382 -6.78 12.26 -8.47
N VAL A 383 -5.64 12.96 -8.44
CA VAL A 383 -4.60 12.74 -7.42
C VAL A 383 -5.16 13.11 -6.05
N PHE A 384 -4.99 12.22 -5.08
CA PHE A 384 -5.46 12.42 -3.70
C PHE A 384 -4.36 12.20 -2.64
N GLY A 385 -3.10 12.05 -3.06
CA GLY A 385 -1.97 11.92 -2.16
C GLY A 385 -0.63 11.76 -2.88
N ALA A 386 0.45 11.68 -2.11
CA ALA A 386 1.82 11.58 -2.62
C ALA A 386 2.57 10.35 -2.06
N PRO A 387 3.35 9.62 -2.87
CA PRO A 387 3.52 9.83 -4.31
C PRO A 387 2.31 9.28 -5.07
N THR A 388 2.04 9.87 -6.23
CA THR A 388 1.15 9.28 -7.23
C THR A 388 1.92 9.16 -8.54
N PHE A 389 1.81 8.01 -9.18
CA PHE A 389 2.39 7.72 -10.48
C PHE A 389 1.27 7.64 -11.51
N ILE A 390 1.47 8.19 -12.69
CA ILE A 390 0.53 8.06 -13.80
C ILE A 390 1.27 7.49 -15.02
N VAL A 391 0.67 6.49 -15.65
CA VAL A 391 1.14 5.86 -16.89
C VAL A 391 -0.02 5.88 -17.89
N GLY A 392 0.03 6.76 -18.88
CA GLY A 392 -1.12 7.02 -19.74
C GLY A 392 -2.27 7.64 -18.92
N ASP A 393 -3.43 6.98 -18.89
CA ASP A 393 -4.59 7.41 -18.11
C ASP A 393 -4.68 6.74 -16.73
N ASP A 394 -3.80 5.77 -16.45
CA ASP A 394 -3.84 4.95 -15.24
C ASP A 394 -3.09 5.59 -14.07
N LEU A 395 -3.81 5.83 -12.97
CA LEU A 395 -3.28 6.35 -11.71
C LEU A 395 -2.90 5.21 -10.74
N TYR A 396 -1.69 5.30 -10.15
CA TYR A 396 -1.14 4.41 -9.13
C TYR A 396 -0.71 5.24 -7.91
N TRP A 397 -1.33 5.00 -6.74
CA TRP A 397 -1.06 5.79 -5.54
C TRP A 397 -0.29 4.99 -4.49
N GLY A 398 0.80 5.58 -4.01
CA GLY A 398 1.69 4.96 -3.02
C GLY A 398 2.93 4.35 -3.66
N GLN A 399 4.06 4.44 -2.94
CA GLN A 399 5.32 3.82 -3.37
C GLN A 399 5.20 2.29 -3.50
N ASP A 400 4.26 1.67 -2.78
CA ASP A 400 4.03 0.22 -2.73
C ASP A 400 3.22 -0.25 -3.95
N ARG A 401 3.09 0.60 -4.96
CA ARG A 401 2.50 0.32 -6.27
C ARG A 401 3.50 0.35 -7.40
N LEU A 402 4.80 0.58 -7.13
CA LEU A 402 5.85 0.60 -8.15
C LEU A 402 5.91 -0.68 -9.01
N ASP A 403 5.50 -1.82 -8.46
CA ASP A 403 5.35 -3.07 -9.20
C ASP A 403 4.26 -3.03 -10.27
N LEU A 404 3.11 -2.47 -9.92
CA LEU A 404 2.01 -2.29 -10.87
C LEU A 404 2.35 -1.19 -11.90
N VAL A 405 3.12 -0.18 -11.48
CA VAL A 405 3.66 0.83 -12.41
C VAL A 405 4.62 0.17 -13.39
N GLU A 406 5.52 -0.70 -12.93
CA GLU A 406 6.44 -1.45 -13.81
C GLU A 406 5.67 -2.31 -14.80
N ASP A 407 4.66 -3.07 -14.35
CA ASP A 407 3.78 -3.85 -15.23
C ASP A 407 3.12 -2.97 -16.31
N ALA A 408 2.56 -1.83 -15.91
CA ALA A 408 1.92 -0.88 -16.82
C ALA A 408 2.91 -0.29 -17.81
N LEU A 409 4.15 -0.04 -17.40
CA LEU A 409 5.19 0.48 -18.26
C LEU A 409 5.65 -0.55 -19.30
N VAL A 410 5.73 -1.83 -18.96
CA VAL A 410 6.22 -2.89 -19.88
C VAL A 410 5.12 -3.57 -20.70
N GLU A 411 3.85 -3.45 -20.29
CA GLU A 411 2.73 -4.04 -21.01
C GLU A 411 2.61 -3.44 -22.42
N THR A 412 2.85 -4.26 -23.45
CA THR A 412 2.53 -3.92 -24.84
C THR A 412 1.01 -4.00 -25.01
N ARG A 413 0.34 -2.89 -25.31
CA ARG A 413 -1.09 -2.90 -25.58
C ARG A 413 -1.39 -3.91 -26.68
N SER A 414 -2.18 -4.94 -26.37
CA SER A 414 -2.72 -5.90 -27.33
C SER A 414 -3.54 -5.22 -28.45
N ASP A 415 -3.99 -3.98 -28.24
CA ASP A 415 -4.80 -3.21 -29.19
C ASP A 415 -4.00 -2.61 -30.36
N ASP A 416 -2.68 -2.40 -30.22
CA ASP A 416 -1.86 -1.84 -31.30
C ASP A 416 -1.62 -2.83 -32.45
N ARG A 417 -1.87 -4.13 -32.23
CA ARG A 417 -1.84 -5.15 -33.29
C ARG A 417 -3.11 -5.16 -34.15
N ALA A 418 -4.24 -4.73 -33.58
CA ALA A 418 -5.52 -4.65 -34.30
C ALA A 418 -5.68 -3.34 -35.09
N LEU A 419 -4.87 -2.32 -34.82
CA LEU A 419 -4.80 -1.06 -35.57
C LEU A 419 -3.77 -1.10 -36.72
N ARG A 420 -3.03 -2.20 -36.88
CA ARG A 420 -2.02 -2.40 -37.93
C ARG A 420 -2.26 -3.66 -38.80
N ALA A 421 -3.42 -4.28 -38.68
CA ALA A 421 -3.91 -5.33 -39.57
C ALA A 421 -5.18 -4.83 -40.25
#